data_AF-A0A970LFK8-F1
#
_entry.id   AF-A0A970LFK8-F1
#
_cell.length_a   1.000
_cell.length_b   1.000
_cell.length_c   1.000
_cell.angle_alpha   90.00
_cell.angle_beta   90.00
_cell.angle_gamma   90.00
#
_symmetry.space_group_name_H-M   'P 1'
#
loop_
_entity.id
_entity.type
_entity.pdbx_description
1 polymer ?
#
loop_
_entity_poly.entity_id
_entity_poly.type
_entity_poly.pdbx_seq_one_letter_code
_entity_poly.pdbx_strand_id
1 'polypeptide(L)'
;MLANVSIILAGVLCLVMAILHTRFPKMFGWIDDFQRIQLANKRIFYTIHIALLLIFTISGLLTLLFYKELCNPDNLATALLVSFSAFWVWRMIWQVLYFKIPKGAPSNARVMNYAMIAVFTLLAITYFMPVVL
;
A
#
# COMPACT_ATOMS: atom_id res chain seq x y z
N MET A 1 -18.82 0.87 -16.15
CA MET A 1 -17.48 1.21 -16.72
C MET A 1 -16.54 1.79 -15.67
N LEU A 2 -16.93 2.86 -14.96
CA LEU A 2 -16.09 3.53 -13.96
C LEU A 2 -15.63 2.59 -12.81
N ALA A 3 -16.55 1.80 -12.23
CA ALA A 3 -16.21 0.82 -11.19
C ALA A 3 -15.20 -0.25 -11.65
N ASN A 4 -15.25 -0.65 -12.93
CA ASN A 4 -14.29 -1.64 -13.47
C ASN A 4 -12.89 -1.04 -13.55
N VAL A 5 -12.79 0.18 -14.08
CA VAL A 5 -11.51 0.90 -14.15
C VAL A 5 -10.96 1.13 -12.74
N SER A 6 -11.80 1.50 -11.77
CA SER A 6 -11.35 1.74 -10.40
C SER A 6 -10.80 0.47 -9.74
N ILE A 7 -11.50 -0.65 -9.80
CA ILE A 7 -11.03 -1.91 -9.19
C ILE A 7 -9.78 -2.44 -9.87
N ILE A 8 -9.73 -2.42 -11.22
CA ILE A 8 -8.52 -2.85 -11.94
C ILE A 8 -7.32 -1.97 -11.56
N LEU A 9 -7.52 -0.64 -11.52
CA LEU A 9 -6.48 0.29 -11.10
C LEU A 9 -6.03 0.03 -9.65
N ALA A 10 -6.97 -0.21 -8.73
CA ALA A 10 -6.69 -0.54 -7.33
C ALA A 10 -5.80 -1.79 -7.24
N GLY A 11 -6.16 -2.86 -7.94
CA GLY A 11 -5.41 -4.11 -7.95
C GLY A 11 -3.99 -3.94 -8.51
N VAL A 12 -3.85 -3.24 -9.64
CA VAL A 12 -2.53 -2.93 -10.24
C VAL A 12 -1.67 -2.11 -9.29
N LEU A 13 -2.20 -1.03 -8.73
CA LEU A 13 -1.45 -0.19 -7.79
C LEU A 13 -1.04 -0.96 -6.54
N CYS A 14 -1.90 -1.86 -6.03
CA CYS A 14 -1.60 -2.71 -4.88
C CYS A 14 -0.42 -3.67 -5.18
N LEU A 15 -0.39 -4.28 -6.38
CA LEU A 15 0.74 -5.10 -6.82
C LEU A 15 2.01 -4.28 -7.05
N VAL A 16 1.90 -3.07 -7.60
CA VAL A 16 3.04 -2.13 -7.70
C VAL A 16 3.61 -1.85 -6.31
N MET A 17 2.76 -1.65 -5.29
CA MET A 17 3.23 -1.48 -3.91
C MET A 17 3.96 -2.72 -3.40
N ALA A 18 3.47 -3.93 -3.66
CA ALA A 18 4.17 -5.17 -3.31
C ALA A 18 5.57 -5.24 -3.95
N ILE A 19 5.67 -4.92 -5.25
CA ILE A 19 6.94 -4.91 -5.97
C ILE A 19 7.90 -3.86 -5.39
N LEU A 20 7.43 -2.65 -5.09
CA LEU A 20 8.24 -1.60 -4.47
C LEU A 20 8.80 -2.04 -3.11
N HIS A 21 8.02 -2.78 -2.31
CA HIS A 21 8.47 -3.27 -1.00
C HIS A 21 9.63 -4.27 -1.10
N THR A 22 9.78 -5.01 -2.21
CA THR A 22 10.98 -5.86 -2.43
C THR A 22 12.28 -5.04 -2.46
N ARG A 23 12.20 -3.75 -2.82
CA ARG A 23 13.36 -2.87 -2.97
C ARG A 23 13.73 -2.13 -1.69
N PHE A 24 12.89 -2.17 -0.66
CA PHE A 24 13.09 -1.42 0.58
C PHE A 24 14.43 -1.71 1.27
N PRO A 25 14.89 -2.97 1.41
CA PRO A 25 16.17 -3.25 2.06
C PRO A 25 17.35 -2.51 1.42
N LYS A 26 17.35 -2.38 0.09
CA LYS A 26 18.38 -1.66 -0.66
C LYS A 26 18.14 -0.16 -0.66
N MET A 27 16.90 0.27 -0.89
CA MET A 27 16.53 1.69 -1.02
C MET A 27 16.75 2.48 0.27
N PHE A 28 16.56 1.83 1.42
CA PHE A 28 16.68 2.45 2.74
C PHE A 28 17.93 2.02 3.51
N GLY A 29 18.88 1.31 2.89
CA GLY A 29 20.14 0.96 3.55
C GLY A 29 20.00 -0.01 4.73
N TRP A 30 18.95 -0.84 4.77
CA TRP A 30 18.67 -1.71 5.92
C TRP A 30 19.80 -2.68 6.25
N ILE A 31 20.60 -3.06 5.26
CA ILE A 31 21.74 -3.96 5.48
C ILE A 31 22.72 -3.35 6.48
N ASP A 32 23.01 -2.05 6.33
CA ASP A 32 23.96 -1.32 7.18
C ASP A 32 23.32 -0.97 8.53
N ASP A 33 22.08 -0.49 8.52
CA ASP A 33 21.35 -0.14 9.74
C ASP A 33 21.15 -1.36 10.66
N PHE A 34 20.88 -2.53 10.07
CA PHE A 34 20.63 -3.74 10.85
C PHE A 34 21.88 -4.36 11.45
N GLN A 35 23.08 -3.87 11.13
CA GLN A 35 24.30 -4.27 11.85
C GLN A 35 24.30 -3.74 13.29
N ARG A 36 23.52 -2.68 13.57
CA ARG A 36 23.51 -1.97 14.86
C ARG A 36 22.37 -2.37 15.80
N ILE A 37 21.49 -3.27 15.36
CA ILE A 37 20.33 -3.73 16.15
C ILE A 37 20.47 -5.20 16.54
N GLN A 38 19.79 -5.59 17.62
CA GLN A 38 19.75 -6.99 18.06
C GLN A 38 19.17 -7.90 16.97
N LEU A 39 19.73 -9.11 16.85
CA LEU A 39 19.33 -10.11 15.86
C LEU A 39 17.83 -10.45 15.91
N ALA A 40 17.25 -10.50 17.12
CA ALA A 40 15.82 -10.74 17.30
C ALA A 40 14.97 -9.65 16.63
N ASN A 41 15.31 -8.38 16.84
CA ASN A 41 14.60 -7.25 16.25
C ASN A 41 14.73 -7.22 14.72
N LYS A 42 15.92 -7.54 14.20
CA LYS A 42 16.15 -7.69 12.74
C LYS A 42 15.20 -8.74 12.15
N ARG A 43 15.08 -9.91 12.79
CA ARG A 43 14.20 -11.01 12.33
C ARG A 43 12.73 -10.60 12.35
N ILE A 44 12.27 -9.99 13.46
CA ILE A 44 10.89 -9.51 13.60
C ILE A 44 10.57 -8.50 12.49
N PHE A 45 11.45 -7.53 12.26
CA PHE A 45 11.25 -6.51 11.25
C PHE A 45 11.15 -7.10 9.83
N TYR A 46 12.04 -8.04 9.46
CA TYR A 46 11.94 -8.75 8.19
C TYR A 46 10.64 -9.54 8.05
N THR A 47 10.23 -10.27 9.09
CA THR A 47 8.99 -11.05 9.05
C THR A 47 7.77 -10.16 8.82
N ILE A 48 7.67 -9.03 9.53
CA ILE A 48 6.57 -8.06 9.36
C ILE A 48 6.59 -7.47 7.94
N HIS A 49 7.78 -7.12 7.42
CA HIS A 49 7.92 -6.58 6.07
C HIS A 49 7.51 -7.58 4.99
N ILE A 50 7.91 -8.86 5.12
CA ILE A 50 7.52 -9.92 4.19
C ILE A 50 6.01 -10.21 4.31
N ALA A 51 5.45 -10.24 5.52
CA ALA A 51 4.00 -10.40 5.70
C ALA A 51 3.22 -9.27 5.01
N LEU A 52 3.70 -8.03 5.09
CA LEU A 52 3.09 -6.90 4.39
C LEU A 52 3.15 -7.07 2.86
N LEU A 53 4.29 -7.53 2.32
CA LEU A 53 4.43 -7.84 0.90
C LEU A 53 3.44 -8.93 0.45
N LEU A 54 3.29 -9.98 1.26
CA LEU A 54 2.32 -11.05 0.99
C LEU A 54 0.89 -10.52 0.98
N ILE A 55 0.53 -9.69 1.96
CA ILE A 55 -0.81 -9.08 2.04
C ILE A 55 -1.09 -8.20 0.81
N PHE A 56 -0.13 -7.38 0.37
CA PHE A 56 -0.31 -6.58 -0.86
C PHE A 56 -0.44 -7.44 -2.11
N THR A 57 0.37 -8.50 -2.21
CA THR A 57 0.31 -9.42 -3.35
C THR A 57 -1.05 -10.11 -3.40
N ILE A 58 -1.49 -10.71 -2.28
CA ILE A 58 -2.78 -11.40 -2.19
C ILE A 58 -3.93 -10.42 -2.46
N SER A 59 -3.92 -9.24 -1.83
CA SER A 59 -4.99 -8.25 -2.00
C SER A 59 -5.07 -7.78 -3.45
N GLY A 60 -3.93 -7.47 -4.07
CA GLY A 60 -3.87 -7.09 -5.49
C GLY A 60 -4.35 -8.20 -6.42
N LEU A 61 -3.91 -9.44 -6.21
CA LEU A 61 -4.36 -10.59 -7.01
C LEU A 61 -5.85 -10.86 -6.84
N LEU A 62 -6.38 -10.88 -5.61
CA LEU A 62 -7.81 -11.05 -5.34
C LEU A 62 -8.62 -9.95 -6.03
N THR A 63 -8.14 -8.70 -5.97
CA THR A 63 -8.79 -7.55 -6.61
C THR A 63 -8.90 -7.74 -8.12
N LEU A 64 -7.84 -8.23 -8.77
CA LEU A 64 -7.80 -8.42 -10.22
C LEU A 64 -8.53 -9.69 -10.69
N LEU A 65 -8.46 -10.78 -9.92
CA LEU A 65 -9.11 -12.04 -10.26
C LEU A 65 -10.63 -11.97 -10.10
N PHE A 66 -11.10 -11.25 -9.08
CA PHE A 66 -12.52 -11.14 -8.73
C PHE A 66 -13.07 -9.73 -9.00
N TYR A 67 -12.53 -9.03 -10.01
CA TYR A 67 -12.88 -7.62 -10.23
C TYR A 67 -14.37 -7.43 -10.58
N LYS A 68 -14.99 -8.41 -11.24
CA LYS A 68 -16.40 -8.32 -11.66
C LYS A 68 -17.34 -8.35 -10.47
N GLU A 69 -17.05 -9.21 -9.51
CA GLU A 69 -17.75 -9.37 -8.24
C GLU A 69 -17.56 -8.12 -7.37
N LEU A 70 -16.34 -7.58 -7.34
CA LEU A 70 -16.05 -6.34 -6.60
C LEU A 70 -16.66 -5.09 -7.23
N CYS A 71 -17.02 -5.11 -8.52
CA CYS A 71 -17.68 -3.97 -9.17
C CYS A 71 -19.17 -3.85 -8.84
N ASN A 72 -19.82 -4.93 -8.41
CA ASN A 72 -21.22 -4.95 -8.00
C ASN A 72 -21.29 -5.65 -6.64
N PRO A 73 -20.78 -4.99 -5.59
CA PRO A 73 -20.45 -5.70 -4.36
C PRO A 73 -21.71 -6.10 -3.59
N ASP A 74 -21.75 -7.35 -3.15
CA ASP A 74 -22.64 -7.79 -2.08
C ASP A 74 -22.10 -7.33 -0.70
N ASN A 75 -22.68 -7.82 0.39
CA ASN A 75 -22.25 -7.44 1.75
C ASN A 75 -20.78 -7.82 2.03
N LEU A 76 -20.31 -8.97 1.54
CA LEU A 76 -18.95 -9.44 1.79
C LEU A 76 -17.94 -8.64 0.95
N ALA A 77 -18.24 -8.46 -0.34
CA ALA A 77 -17.43 -7.64 -1.23
C ALA A 77 -17.35 -6.19 -0.73
N THR A 78 -18.47 -5.64 -0.24
CA THR A 78 -18.51 -4.29 0.36
C THR A 78 -17.60 -4.22 1.59
N ALA A 79 -17.70 -5.18 2.51
CA ALA A 79 -16.85 -5.23 3.69
C ALA A 79 -15.36 -5.31 3.32
N LEU A 80 -15.02 -6.08 2.28
CA LEU A 80 -13.65 -6.21 1.80
C LEU A 80 -13.13 -4.89 1.19
N LEU A 81 -13.91 -4.25 0.33
CA LEU A 81 -13.57 -2.97 -0.30
C LEU A 81 -13.41 -1.84 0.72
N VAL A 82 -14.33 -1.76 1.69
CA VAL A 82 -14.22 -0.78 2.79
C VAL A 82 -12.97 -1.07 3.64
N SER A 83 -12.67 -2.34 3.93
CA SER A 83 -11.46 -2.71 4.69
C SER A 83 -10.18 -2.33 3.95
N PHE A 84 -10.10 -2.59 2.64
CA PHE A 84 -8.96 -2.19 1.83
C PHE A 84 -8.84 -0.66 1.73
N SER A 85 -9.94 0.04 1.51
CA SER A 85 -9.93 1.51 1.48
C SER A 85 -9.47 2.09 2.83
N ALA A 86 -10.02 1.60 3.94
CA ALA A 86 -9.66 2.03 5.29
C ALA A 86 -8.17 1.78 5.60
N PHE A 87 -7.63 0.63 5.18
CA PHE A 87 -6.20 0.34 5.30
C PHE A 87 -5.34 1.39 4.56
N TRP A 88 -5.73 1.78 3.34
CA TRP A 88 -4.98 2.78 2.58
C TRP A 88 -5.16 4.20 3.12
N VAL A 89 -6.33 4.55 3.66
CA VAL A 89 -6.53 5.81 4.40
C VAL A 89 -5.61 5.85 5.63
N TRP A 90 -5.60 4.77 6.41
CA TRP A 90 -4.70 4.64 7.56
C TRP A 90 -3.23 4.82 7.13
N ARG A 91 -2.80 4.14 6.07
CA ARG A 91 -1.44 4.32 5.54
C ARG A 91 -1.17 5.75 5.09
N MET A 92 -2.11 6.41 4.41
CA MET A 92 -1.98 7.81 4.01
C MET A 92 -1.80 8.73 5.23
N ILE A 93 -2.56 8.52 6.30
CA ILE A 93 -2.43 9.28 7.56
C ILE A 93 -1.01 9.15 8.12
N TRP A 94 -0.46 7.93 8.20
CA TRP A 94 0.94 7.73 8.61
C TRP A 94 1.94 8.42 7.69
N GLN A 95 1.68 8.43 6.38
CA GLN A 95 2.55 9.10 5.42
C GLN A 95 2.60 10.61 5.66
N VAL A 96 1.47 11.23 6.01
CA VAL A 96 1.36 12.68 6.24
C VAL A 96 1.88 13.08 7.62
N LEU A 97 1.50 12.33 8.66
CA LEU A 97 1.77 12.70 10.05
C LEU A 97 3.14 12.22 10.54
N TYR A 98 3.54 11.00 10.19
CA TYR A 98 4.75 10.37 10.71
C TYR A 98 5.93 10.49 9.75
N PHE A 99 5.74 10.18 8.47
CA PHE A 99 6.80 10.29 7.45
C PHE A 99 7.00 11.71 6.91
N LYS A 100 6.75 12.71 7.77
CA LYS A 100 6.90 14.12 7.42
C LYS A 100 8.35 14.41 7.05
N ILE A 101 8.55 14.95 5.86
CA ILE A 101 9.90 15.27 5.36
C ILE A 101 10.45 16.51 6.10
N PRO A 102 11.65 16.42 6.73
CA PRO A 102 12.25 17.54 7.43
C PRO A 102 12.69 18.67 6.49
N LYS A 103 12.78 19.89 7.02
CA LYS A 103 13.33 21.03 6.28
C LYS A 103 14.78 20.72 5.87
N GLY A 104 15.10 20.91 4.59
CA GLY A 104 16.43 20.63 4.04
C GLY A 104 16.65 19.21 3.49
N ALA A 105 15.65 18.33 3.55
CA ALA A 105 15.75 17.00 2.92
C ALA A 105 16.07 17.08 1.41
N PRO A 106 16.73 16.07 0.82
CA PRO A 106 16.99 16.05 -0.61
C PRO A 106 15.70 15.98 -1.43
N SER A 107 15.75 16.46 -2.68
CA SER A 107 14.57 16.58 -3.56
C SER A 107 13.89 15.24 -3.83
N ASN A 108 14.68 14.18 -4.01
CA ASN A 108 14.17 12.82 -4.24
C ASN A 108 13.30 12.31 -3.07
N ALA A 109 13.67 12.60 -1.82
CA ALA A 109 12.89 12.21 -0.65
C ALA A 109 11.54 12.94 -0.60
N ARG A 110 11.50 14.23 -0.97
CA ARG A 110 10.24 14.98 -1.11
C ARG A 110 9.35 14.41 -2.21
N VAL A 111 9.91 14.14 -3.39
CA VAL A 111 9.17 13.56 -4.52
C VAL A 111 8.59 12.21 -4.13
N MET A 112 9.39 11.33 -3.51
CA MET A 112 8.93 10.03 -3.03
C MET A 112 7.77 10.19 -2.03
N ASN A 113 7.87 11.12 -1.08
CA ASN A 113 6.82 11.32 -0.09
C ASN A 113 5.49 11.74 -0.73
N TYR A 114 5.50 12.74 -1.62
CA TYR A 114 4.29 13.17 -2.31
C TYR A 114 3.73 12.09 -3.25
N ALA A 115 4.60 11.35 -3.94
CA ALA A 115 4.19 10.23 -4.76
C ALA A 115 3.49 9.14 -3.93
N MET A 116 4.02 8.81 -2.75
CA MET A 116 3.38 7.85 -1.84
C MET A 116 2.04 8.35 -1.31
N ILE A 117 1.92 9.62 -0.92
CA ILE A 117 0.63 10.21 -0.53
C ILE A 117 -0.38 10.06 -1.66
N ALA A 118 -0.01 10.45 -2.89
CA ALA A 118 -0.88 10.35 -4.05
C ALA A 118 -1.33 8.90 -4.33
N VAL A 119 -0.39 7.94 -4.28
CA VAL A 119 -0.69 6.52 -4.49
C VAL A 119 -1.64 5.98 -3.40
N PHE A 120 -1.43 6.31 -2.12
CA PHE A 120 -2.31 5.83 -1.04
C PHE A 120 -3.69 6.46 -1.10
N THR A 121 -3.78 7.75 -1.44
CA THR A 121 -5.06 8.42 -1.69
C THR A 121 -5.79 7.76 -2.87
N LEU A 122 -5.08 7.48 -3.96
CA LEU A 122 -5.67 6.84 -5.13
C LEU A 122 -6.15 5.43 -4.82
N LEU A 123 -5.35 4.61 -4.11
CA LEU A 123 -5.75 3.29 -3.63
C LEU A 123 -7.00 3.36 -2.74
N ALA A 124 -7.04 4.29 -1.78
CA ALA A 124 -8.21 4.46 -0.92
C ALA A 124 -9.48 4.80 -1.72
N ILE A 125 -9.39 5.75 -2.66
CA ILE A 125 -10.51 6.17 -3.50
C ILE A 125 -10.96 5.04 -4.41
N THR A 126 -10.03 4.39 -5.12
CA THR A 126 -10.34 3.35 -6.10
C THR A 126 -10.99 2.12 -5.49
N TYR A 127 -10.59 1.72 -4.27
CA TYR A 127 -11.26 0.66 -3.52
C TYR A 127 -12.65 1.07 -3.01
N PHE A 128 -12.85 2.33 -2.61
CA PHE A 128 -14.15 2.78 -2.10
C PHE A 128 -15.18 3.10 -3.19
N MET A 129 -14.72 3.43 -4.39
CA MET A 129 -15.57 3.92 -5.48
C MET A 129 -16.75 2.99 -5.83
N PRO A 130 -16.61 1.66 -5.95
CA PRO A 130 -17.76 0.79 -6.25
C PRO A 130 -18.79 0.66 -5.12
N VAL A 131 -18.46 1.10 -3.90
CA VAL A 131 -19.40 1.08 -2.76
C VAL A 131 -20.43 2.21 -2.86
N VAL A 132 -20.11 3.27 -3.62
CA VAL A 132 -20.94 4.49 -3.72
C VAL A 132 -21.51 4.72 -5.12
N LEU A 133 -21.19 3.84 -6.08
CA LEU A 133 -21.71 3.85 -7.45
C LEU A 133 -22.84 2.85 -7.61
#